data_AF-A0A1H0YPT2-F1
#
_entry.id   AF-A0A1H0YPT2-F1
#
_cell.length_a   1.000
_cell.length_b   1.000
_cell.length_c   1.000
_cell.angle_alpha   90.00
_cell.angle_beta   90.00
_cell.angle_gamma   90.00
#
_symmetry.space_group_name_H-M   'P 1'
#
loop_
_entity.id
_entity.type
_entity.pdbx_description
1 polymer ?
#
loop_
_entity_poly.entity_id
_entity_poly.type
_entity_poly.pdbx_seq_one_letter_code
_entity_poly.pdbx_strand_id
1 'polypeptide(L)' 'MKDEIAEIKVIDNNHLEFKWLGFYNLKKNQMDFLENPFSKDKNPIVLERCND' A
#
# COMPACT_ATOMS: atom_id res chain seq x y z
N MET A 1 -11.58 -5.82 -13.46
CA MET A 1 -10.15 -5.50 -13.29
C MET A 1 -10.01 -4.94 -11.88
N LYS A 2 -8.98 -5.31 -11.12
CA LYS A 2 -8.76 -4.70 -9.79
C LYS A 2 -8.04 -3.38 -10.02
N ASP A 3 -8.73 -2.26 -9.80
CA ASP A 3 -8.19 -0.90 -9.89
C ASP A 3 -7.58 -0.44 -8.55
N GLU A 4 -7.56 -1.33 -7.55
CA GLU A 4 -7.04 -1.09 -6.22
C GLU A 4 -5.51 -1.07 -6.24
N ILE A 5 -4.91 0.02 -5.75
CA ILE A 5 -3.45 0.19 -5.66
C ILE A 5 -2.90 -0.09 -4.25
N ALA A 6 -3.78 -0.11 -3.24
CA ALA A 6 -3.45 -0.40 -1.86
C ALA A 6 -4.69 -0.89 -1.09
N GLU A 7 -4.46 -1.62 0.00
CA GLU A 7 -5.47 -1.95 1.01
C GLU A 7 -5.14 -1.17 2.30
N ILE A 8 -6.15 -0.57 2.93
CA ILE A 8 -6.01 0.20 4.17
C ILE A 8 -6.92 -0.40 5.22
N LYS A 9 -6.38 -0.61 6.42
CA LYS A 9 -7.14 -1.00 7.60
C LYS A 9 -6.80 -0.06 8.76
N VAL A 10 -7.81 0.63 9.27
CA VAL A 10 -7.67 1.47 10.47
C VAL A 10 -7.52 0.55 11.68
N ILE A 11 -6.43 0.72 12.43
CA ILE A 11 -6.20 -0.02 13.68
C ILE A 11 -6.80 0.79 14.83
N ASP A 12 -6.45 2.07 14.91
CA ASP A 12 -6.96 3.02 15.90
C ASP A 12 -6.84 4.47 15.37
N ASN A 13 -7.04 5.47 16.23
CA ASN A 13 -7.03 6.89 15.85
C ASN A 13 -5.65 7.41 15.37
N ASN A 14 -4.58 6.70 15.70
CA ASN A 14 -3.20 7.08 15.41
C ASN A 14 -2.50 6.09 14.47
N HIS A 15 -3.02 4.88 14.28
CA HIS A 15 -2.37 3.84 13.49
C HIS A 15 -3.27 3.29 12.37
N LEU A 16 -2.67 3.06 11.21
CA LEU A 16 -3.28 2.36 10.10
C LEU A 16 -2.34 1.30 9.52
N GLU A 17 -2.88 0.14 9.19
CA GLU A 17 -2.19 -0.89 8.43
C GLU A 17 -2.37 -0.59 6.93
N PHE A 18 -1.25 -0.47 6.23
CA PHE A 18 -1.17 -0.14 4.81
C PHE A 18 -0.50 -1.28 4.05
N LYS A 19 -1.22 -1.87 3.10
CA LYS A 19 -0.69 -2.89 2.19
C LYS A 19 -0.61 -2.32 0.78
N TRP A 20 0.60 -2.21 0.25
CA TRP A 20 0.81 -1.80 -1.13
C TRP A 20 0.56 -2.95 -2.10
N LEU A 21 -0.19 -2.72 -3.18
CA LEU A 21 -0.46 -3.73 -4.21
C LEU A 21 0.33 -3.48 -5.50
N GLY A 22 0.75 -2.25 -5.74
CA GLY A 22 1.35 -1.81 -7.02
C GLY A 22 0.31 -1.25 -7.99
N PHE A 23 0.74 -1.00 -9.22
CA PHE A 23 -0.10 -0.43 -10.27
C PHE A 23 -0.39 -1.44 -11.37
N TYR A 24 -1.65 -1.57 -11.77
CA TYR A 24 -2.00 -2.39 -12.91
C TYR A 24 -1.62 -1.70 -14.22
N ASN A 25 -0.71 -2.30 -14.98
CA ASN A 25 -0.28 -1.82 -16.29
C ASN A 25 -1.16 -2.42 -17.39
N LEU A 26 -2.11 -1.62 -17.88
CA LEU A 26 -3.01 -2.00 -18.98
C LEU A 26 -2.30 -2.45 -20.25
N LYS A 27 -1.14 -1.85 -20.59
CA LYS A 27 -0.41 -2.18 -21.83
C LYS A 27 0.26 -3.55 -21.75
N LYS A 28 0.70 -3.95 -20.56
CA LYS A 28 1.36 -5.23 -20.29
C LYS A 28 0.42 -6.29 -19.71
N ASN A 29 -0.79 -5.90 -19.33
CA ASN A 29 -1.79 -6.75 -18.67
C ASN A 29 -1.27 -7.39 -17.37
N GLN A 30 -0.45 -6.67 -16.60
CA GLN A 30 0.20 -7.16 -15.37
C GLN A 30 0.32 -6.07 -14.31
N MET A 31 0.62 -6.46 -13.06
CA MET A 31 0.99 -5.51 -11.99
C MET A 31 2.46 -5.11 -12.11
N ASP A 32 2.74 -3.81 -12.08
CA ASP A 32 4.08 -3.23 -12.00
C ASP A 32 4.24 -2.48 -10.64
N PHE A 33 5.48 -2.16 -10.26
CA PHE A 33 5.81 -1.43 -9.03
C PHE A 33 5.34 -2.12 -7.74
N LEU A 34 5.61 -3.41 -7.62
CA LEU A 34 5.19 -4.24 -6.47
C LEU A 34 5.96 -3.94 -5.17
N GLU A 35 7.12 -3.30 -5.26
CA GLU A 35 7.91 -2.90 -4.08
C GLU A 35 7.20 -1.75 -3.37
N ASN A 36 6.96 -1.91 -2.07
CA ASN A 36 6.30 -0.89 -1.26
C ASN A 36 7.23 0.35 -1.13
N PRO A 37 6.78 1.54 -1.54
CA PRO A 37 7.63 2.74 -1.55
C PRO A 37 7.99 3.25 -0.14
N PHE A 38 7.27 2.80 0.90
CA PHE A 38 7.46 3.23 2.28
C PHE A 38 8.28 2.24 3.12
N SER A 39 8.41 0.97 2.67
CA SER A 39 9.26 -0.03 3.32
C SER A 39 9.61 -1.15 2.36
N LYS A 40 10.91 -1.47 2.24
CA LYS A 40 11.38 -2.52 1.33
C LYS A 40 11.17 -3.93 1.87
N ASP A 41 11.17 -4.06 3.21
CA ASP A 41 11.21 -5.36 3.88
C ASP A 41 9.86 -5.80 4.44
N LYS A 42 8.86 -4.90 4.43
CA LYS A 42 7.56 -5.14 5.08
C LYS A 42 6.42 -4.69 4.18
N ASN A 43 5.45 -5.58 4.00
CA ASN A 43 4.18 -5.30 3.36
C ASN A 43 3.14 -6.33 3.86
N PRO A 44 2.14 -5.94 4.68
CA PRO A 44 1.77 -4.58 5.06
C PRO A 44 2.76 -3.89 6.03
N ILE A 45 2.60 -2.57 6.17
CA ILE A 45 3.28 -1.72 7.15
C ILE A 45 2.26 -1.04 8.06
N VAL A 46 2.70 -0.60 9.24
CA VAL A 46 1.91 0.29 10.10
C VAL A 46 2.40 1.71 9.88
N LEU A 47 1.49 2.60 9.47
CA LEU A 47 1.74 4.03 9.40
C LEU A 47 1.18 4.67 10.66
N GLU A 48 1.97 5.59 11.23
CA GLU A 48 1.61 6.38 12.40
C GLU A 48 1.20 7.79 11.94
N ARG A 49 0.15 8.32 12.56
CA ARG A 49 -0.32 9.68 12.33
C ARG A 49 0.78 10.67 12.71
N CYS A 50 1.08 11.62 11.83
CA CYS A 50 2.00 12.70 12.15
C CYS A 50 1.42 13.59 13.27
N ASN A 51 2.26 13.96 14.23
CA ASN A 51 1.96 14.98 15.22
C ASN A 51 2.45 16.32 14.64
N ASP A 52 1.53 17.19 14.23
CA ASP A 52 1.84 18.58 13.87
C ASP A 52 2.12 19.43 15.11
#